data_AF-A0A3P8JMZ1-F1
#
_entry.id   AF-A0A3P8JMZ1-F1
#
_cell.length_a   1.000
_cell.length_b   1.000
_cell.length_c   1.000
_cell.angle_alpha   90.00
_cell.angle_beta   90.00
_cell.angle_gamma   90.00
#
_symmetry.space_group_name_H-M   'P 1'
#
loop_
_entity.id
_entity.type
_entity.pdbx_description
1 polymer ?
#
loop_
_entity_poly.entity_id
_entity_poly.type
_entity_poly.pdbx_seq_one_letter_code
_entity_poly.pdbx_strand_id
1 'polypeptide(L)' 'MFGSSALQDLGARLGIDPQTASSLISEYLPKIVDGLSPQGEAPAQQDLLSEGVNLLKGKLFS' A
#
# COMPACT_ATOMS: atom_id res chain seq x y z
N MET A 1 -4.08 -5.69 13.10
CA MET A 1 -4.35 -4.34 13.66
C MET A 1 -3.11 -3.51 13.38
N PHE A 2 -3.17 -2.49 12.53
CA PHE A 2 -2.02 -1.59 12.38
C PHE A 2 -1.71 -1.00 13.75
N GLY A 3 -0.44 -1.05 14.17
CA GLY A 3 -0.03 -0.43 15.42
C GLY A 3 -0.45 1.03 15.40
N SER A 4 -1.02 1.53 16.49
CA SER A 4 -1.48 2.91 16.61
C SER A 4 -0.41 3.93 16.22
N SER A 5 0.88 3.60 16.36
CA SER A 5 2.02 4.39 15.89
C SER A 5 2.08 4.55 14.37
N ALA A 6 1.89 3.48 13.59
CA ALA A 6 1.97 3.54 12.12
C ALA A 6 0.84 4.41 11.54
N LEU A 7 -0.34 4.38 12.14
CA LEU A 7 -1.47 5.24 11.74
C LEU A 7 -1.23 6.71 12.11
N GLN A 8 -0.58 6.98 13.24
CA GLN A 8 -0.18 8.34 13.62
C GLN A 8 0.87 8.90 12.66
N ASP A 9 1.90 8.12 12.33
CA ASP A 9 2.95 8.53 11.39
C ASP A 9 2.38 8.78 9.99
N LEU A 10 1.46 7.93 9.53
CA LEU A 10 0.77 8.10 8.26
C LEU A 10 -0.11 9.36 8.26
N GLY A 11 -0.91 9.56 9.31
CA GLY A 11 -1.73 10.75 9.47
C GLY A 11 -0.90 12.03 9.43
N ALA A 12 0.21 12.07 10.16
CA ALA A 12 1.13 13.21 10.18
C ALA A 12 1.74 13.50 8.79
N ARG A 13 2.10 12.47 8.03
CA ARG A 13 2.64 12.63 6.66
C ARG A 13 1.60 13.12 5.66
N LEU A 14 0.34 12.74 5.84
CA LEU A 14 -0.77 13.10 4.97
C LEU A 14 -1.49 14.40 5.41
N GLY A 15 -1.17 14.93 6.59
CA GLY A 15 -1.84 16.10 7.17
C GLY A 15 -3.29 15.81 7.61
N ILE A 16 -3.57 14.56 7.98
CA ILE A 16 -4.91 14.09 8.40
C ILE A 16 -4.85 13.46 9.79
N ASP A 17 -6.00 13.31 10.44
CA ASP A 17 -6.08 12.64 11.74
C ASP A 17 -5.91 11.10 11.60
N PRO A 18 -5.49 10.40 12.67
CA PRO A 18 -5.27 8.95 12.64
C PRO A 18 -6.52 8.13 12.32
N GLN A 19 -7.73 8.64 12.61
CA GLN A 19 -8.98 7.95 12.33
C GLN A 19 -9.24 7.96 10.82
N THR A 20 -9.07 9.11 10.17
CA THR A 20 -9.15 9.22 8.70
C THR A 20 -8.06 8.38 8.03
N ALA A 21 -6.83 8.38 8.55
CA ALA A 21 -5.76 7.51 8.05
C ALA A 21 -6.11 6.02 8.14
N SER A 22 -6.75 5.60 9.24
CA SER A 22 -7.24 4.22 9.44
C SER A 22 -8.30 3.82 8.43
N SER A 23 -9.26 4.73 8.15
CA SER A 23 -10.27 4.54 7.10
C SER A 23 -9.65 4.37 5.72
N LEU A 24 -8.68 5.22 5.37
CA LEU A 24 -7.99 5.14 4.07
C LEU A 24 -7.21 3.82 3.93
N ILE A 25 -6.45 3.42 4.94
CA ILE A 25 -5.70 2.16 4.89
C ILE A 25 -6.66 0.97 4.74
N SER A 26 -7.76 0.96 5.48
CA SER A 26 -8.76 -0.11 5.37
C SER A 26 -9.38 -0.19 3.97
N GLU A 27 -9.59 0.95 3.32
CA GLU A 27 -10.19 1.03 1.98
C GLU A 27 -9.21 0.68 0.85
N TYR A 28 -7.97 1.16 0.95
CA TYR A 28 -7.01 1.12 -0.17
C TYR A 28 -5.95 0.04 -0.03
N LEU A 29 -5.55 -0.33 1.19
CA LEU A 29 -4.48 -1.32 1.37
C LEU A 29 -4.83 -2.68 0.77
N PRO A 30 -6.06 -3.23 0.89
CA PRO A 30 -6.39 -4.49 0.21
C PRO A 30 -6.21 -4.39 -1.31
N LYS A 31 -6.61 -3.28 -1.92
CA LYS A 31 -6.46 -3.04 -3.37
C LYS A 31 -4.99 -2.95 -3.79
N ILE A 32 -4.16 -2.31 -2.96
CA ILE A 32 -2.70 -2.22 -3.18
C ILE A 32 -2.06 -3.60 -3.07
N VAL A 33 -2.40 -4.36 -2.01
CA VAL A 33 -1.91 -5.72 -1.82
C VAL A 33 -2.31 -6.60 -3.00
N ASP A 34 -3.59 -6.62 -3.37
CA ASP A 34 -4.09 -7.39 -4.53
C ASP A 34 -3.35 -7.03 -5.83
N GLY A 35 -3.05 -5.74 -6.04
CA GLY A 35 -2.28 -5.28 -7.18
C GLY A 35 -0.83 -5.80 -7.17
N LEU A 36 -0.19 -5.80 -6.00
CA LEU A 36 1.21 -6.19 -5.84
C LEU A 36 1.40 -7.70 -5.69
N SER A 37 0.36 -8.47 -5.34
CA SER A 37 0.40 -9.92 -5.19
C SER A 37 -0.46 -10.66 -6.23
N PRO A 38 -0.25 -10.47 -7.54
CA PRO A 38 -1.07 -11.09 -8.57
C PRO A 38 -0.99 -12.63 -8.56
N GLN A 39 0.10 -13.20 -8.00
CA GLN A 39 0.28 -14.65 -7.86
C GLN A 39 -0.09 -15.17 -6.45
N GLY A 40 -0.72 -14.33 -5.61
CA GLY A 40 -1.08 -14.70 -4.24
C GLY A 40 0.06 -14.57 -3.22
N GLU A 41 1.25 -14.14 -3.66
CA GLU A 41 2.39 -13.84 -2.81
C GLU A 41 2.72 -12.35 -2.89
N ALA A 42 2.89 -11.70 -1.73
CA ALA A 42 3.42 -10.35 -1.69
C ALA A 42 4.88 -10.38 -2.19
N PRO A 43 5.33 -9.33 -2.91
CA PRO A 43 6.67 -9.32 -3.45
C PRO A 43 7.71 -9.43 -2.33
N ALA A 44 8.71 -10.29 -2.54
CA ALA A 44 9.79 -10.54 -1.58
C ALA A 44 10.73 -9.34 -1.43
N GLN A 45 10.70 -8.38 -2.36
CA GLN A 45 11.50 -7.17 -2.33
C GLN A 45 10.89 -6.12 -1.38
N GLN A 46 11.73 -5.58 -0.50
CA GLN A 46 11.41 -4.52 0.47
C GLN A 46 10.91 -3.21 -0.19
N ASP A 47 11.16 -3.01 -1.49
CA ASP A 47 10.83 -1.76 -2.20
C ASP A 47 9.53 -1.86 -3.01
N LEU A 48 8.44 -1.43 -2.37
CA LEU A 48 7.09 -1.39 -2.94
C LEU A 48 6.98 -0.48 -4.18
N LEU A 49 7.80 0.57 -4.29
CA LEU A 49 7.71 1.50 -5.43
C LEU A 49 8.22 0.85 -6.72
N SER A 50 9.37 0.17 -6.63
CA SER A 50 9.94 -0.57 -7.75
C SER A 50 8.97 -1.65 -8.24
N GLU A 51 8.34 -2.37 -7.32
CA GLU A 51 7.33 -3.39 -7.65
C GLU A 51 6.09 -2.79 -8.32
N GLY A 52 5.59 -1.66 -7.81
CA GLY A 52 4.48 -0.93 -8.44
C GLY A 52 4.79 -0.50 -9.87
N VAL A 53 6.01 -0.01 -10.12
CA VAL A 53 6.46 0.36 -11.48
C VAL A 53 6.57 -0.86 -12.39
N ASN A 54 7.09 -1.98 -11.90
CA ASN A 54 7.18 -3.22 -12.68
C ASN A 54 5.80 -3.77 -13.05
N LEU A 55 4.83 -3.72 -12.14
CA LEU A 55 3.44 -4.10 -12.43
C LEU A 55 2.83 -3.20 -13.52
N LEU A 56 3.01 -1.88 -13.41
CA LEU A 56 2.51 -0.94 -14.42
C LEU A 56 3.15 -1.19 -15.78
N LYS A 57 4.47 -1.42 -15.83
CA LYS A 57 5.15 -1.81 -17.07
C LYS A 57 4.58 -3.09 -17.64
N GLY A 58 4.36 -4.11 -16.80
CA GLY A 58 3.72 -5.36 -17.20
C GLY A 58 2.36 -5.12 -17.85
N LYS A 59 1.50 -4.27 -17.28
CA LYS A 59 0.18 -3.97 -17.85
C LYS A 59 0.19 -3.09 -19.10
N LEU A 60 1.18 -2.20 -19.24
CA LEU A 60 1.27 -1.26 -20.36
C LEU A 60 1.99 -1.84 -21.58
N PHE A 61 2.84 -2.85 -21.37
CA PHE A 61 3.70 -3.42 -22.39
C PHE A 61 3.53 -4.95 -22.58
N SER A 62 2.51 -5.56 -21.95
CA SER A 62 2.08 -6.95 -22.25
C SER A 62 1.16 -7.02 -23.45
#